data_AF-A0A355KVN6-F1
#
_entry.id   AF-A0A355KVN6-F1
#
_cell.length_a   1.000
_cell.length_b   1.000
_cell.length_c   1.000
_cell.angle_alpha   90.00
_cell.angle_beta   90.00
_cell.angle_gamma   90.00
#
_symmetry.space_group_name_H-M   'P 1'
#
loop_
_entity.id
_entity.type
_entity.pdbx_description
1 polymer ?
#
loop_
_entity_poly.entity_id
_entity_poly.type
_entity_poly.pdbx_seq_one_letter_code
_entity_poly.pdbx_strand_id
1 'polypeptide(L)'
;DDDSVYETFRRIGLDCLMLSKGQIKLSGYSYGFIGGCCGFIDRNLIAFNGKLSTHGDADKIKSFLSKYNVSYIELSDEPLTDIGGLVPILEEI
;
A
#
# COMPACT_ATOMS: atom_id res chain seq x y z
N ASP A 1 7.44 -8.81 -6.68
CA ASP A 1 8.71 -9.44 -7.06
C ASP A 1 9.58 -9.40 -5.82
N ASP A 2 10.90 -9.34 -5.90
CA ASP A 2 11.69 -8.80 -4.77
C ASP A 2 11.80 -9.64 -3.49
N ASP A 3 11.76 -10.98 -3.57
CA ASP A 3 12.06 -11.84 -2.41
C ASP A 3 13.42 -11.53 -1.78
N SER A 4 14.42 -11.18 -2.60
CA SER A 4 15.75 -10.77 -2.13
C SER A 4 15.74 -9.45 -1.35
N VAL A 5 14.86 -8.51 -1.70
CA VAL A 5 14.69 -7.23 -0.99
C VAL A 5 14.00 -7.48 0.35
N TYR A 6 12.92 -8.28 0.33
CA TYR A 6 12.22 -8.71 1.54
C TYR A 6 13.15 -9.39 2.55
N GLU A 7 13.93 -10.37 2.09
CA GLU A 7 14.90 -11.06 2.96
C GLU A 7 16.00 -10.12 3.47
N THR A 8 16.44 -9.17 2.64
CA THR A 8 17.42 -8.17 3.08
C THR A 8 16.86 -7.27 4.18
N PHE A 9 15.64 -6.76 4.03
CA PHE A 9 15.00 -5.92 5.04
C PHE A 9 14.75 -6.68 6.35
N ARG A 10 14.29 -7.94 6.27
CA ARG A 10 14.15 -8.79 7.45
C ARG A 10 15.48 -9.03 8.15
N ARG A 11 16.56 -9.27 7.41
CA ARG A 11 17.91 -9.51 7.97
C ARG A 11 18.45 -8.29 8.72
N ILE A 12 18.12 -7.08 8.29
CA ILE A 12 18.51 -5.85 8.99
C ILE A 12 17.54 -5.42 10.10
N GLY A 13 16.55 -6.28 10.43
CA GLY A 13 15.63 -6.06 11.55
C GLY A 13 14.43 -5.19 11.23
N LEU A 14 14.14 -4.90 9.96
CA LEU A 14 12.90 -4.22 9.59
C LEU A 14 11.73 -5.20 9.60
N ASP A 15 10.60 -4.74 10.11
CA ASP A 15 9.34 -5.46 9.98
C ASP A 15 8.78 -5.23 8.57
N CYS A 16 8.53 -6.32 7.86
CA CYS A 16 8.15 -6.27 6.45
C CYS A 16 6.95 -7.17 6.18
N LEU A 17 5.97 -6.63 5.47
CA LEU A 17 4.81 -7.38 4.97
C LEU A 17 5.02 -7.68 3.48
N MET A 18 5.14 -8.96 3.13
CA MET A 18 5.10 -9.42 1.74
C MET A 18 3.64 -9.62 1.30
N LEU A 19 3.28 -9.10 0.13
CA LEU A 19 1.94 -9.20 -0.45
C LEU A 19 1.91 -10.12 -1.67
N SER A 20 0.76 -10.74 -1.89
CA SER A 20 0.42 -11.53 -3.07
C SER A 20 0.40 -10.62 -4.30
N LYS A 21 0.97 -11.12 -5.41
CA LYS A 21 1.09 -10.35 -6.67
C LYS A 21 -0.22 -10.40 -7.47
N GLY A 22 -0.36 -9.49 -8.43
CA GLY A 22 -1.36 -9.62 -9.50
C GLY A 22 -2.73 -8.98 -9.25
N GLN A 23 -2.95 -8.36 -8.09
CA GLN A 23 -4.28 -7.88 -7.68
C GLN A 23 -4.43 -6.35 -7.70
N ILE A 24 -3.45 -5.66 -8.28
CA ILE A 24 -3.43 -4.21 -8.42
C ILE A 24 -3.48 -3.87 -9.90
N LYS A 25 -4.41 -3.01 -10.29
CA LYS A 25 -4.59 -2.59 -11.68
C LYS A 25 -3.51 -1.59 -12.08
N LEU A 26 -2.89 -1.82 -13.24
CA LEU A 26 -2.04 -0.83 -13.92
C LEU A 26 -2.23 -0.98 -15.43
N SER A 27 -2.79 0.04 -16.08
CA SER A 27 -3.12 -0.01 -17.50
C SER A 27 -1.87 -0.23 -18.36
N GLY A 28 -1.91 -1.24 -19.24
CA GLY A 28 -0.79 -1.60 -20.11
C GLY A 28 0.20 -2.61 -19.51
N TYR A 29 -0.03 -3.08 -18.28
CA TYR A 29 0.82 -4.05 -17.58
C TYR A 29 -0.03 -5.17 -16.98
N SER A 30 0.62 -6.25 -16.53
CA SER A 30 -0.06 -7.39 -15.88
C SER A 30 -0.59 -7.03 -14.49
N TYR A 31 0.12 -6.19 -13.74
CA TYR A 31 -0.30 -5.64 -12.45
C TYR A 31 0.55 -4.41 -12.07
N GLY A 32 0.04 -3.61 -11.13
CA GLY A 32 0.76 -2.50 -10.49
C GLY A 32 1.24 -2.84 -9.08
N PHE A 33 1.76 -1.83 -8.37
CA PHE A 33 2.37 -2.00 -7.04
C PHE A 33 1.59 -1.26 -5.95
N ILE A 34 1.62 -1.79 -4.73
CA ILE A 34 0.89 -1.19 -3.60
C ILE A 34 1.37 0.23 -3.31
N GLY A 35 2.68 0.49 -3.43
CA GLY A 35 3.25 1.82 -3.25
C GLY A 35 2.80 2.82 -4.33
N GLY A 36 2.37 2.35 -5.49
CA GLY A 36 1.78 3.18 -6.54
C GLY A 36 0.27 3.43 -6.36
N CYS A 37 -0.34 2.78 -5.37
CA CYS A 37 -1.77 2.92 -5.07
C CYS A 37 -2.04 3.82 -3.87
N CYS A 38 -1.02 4.25 -3.13
CA CYS A 38 -1.23 4.90 -1.85
C CYS A 38 -0.14 5.89 -1.47
N GLY A 39 -0.44 6.77 -0.53
CA GLY A 39 0.53 7.64 0.12
C GLY A 39 0.01 8.20 1.42
N PHE A 40 0.93 8.60 2.30
CA PHE A 40 0.56 9.30 3.53
C PHE A 40 0.02 10.69 3.18
N ILE A 41 -1.11 11.04 3.81
CA ILE A 41 -1.76 12.35 3.71
C ILE A 41 -1.81 13.09 5.06
N ASP A 42 -1.29 12.45 6.10
CA ASP A 42 -1.02 12.97 7.45
C ASP A 42 0.02 12.02 8.08
N ARG A 43 0.61 12.39 9.22
CA ARG A 43 1.59 11.61 10.00
C ARG A 43 1.21 10.14 10.18
N ASN A 44 -0.07 9.88 10.45
CA ASN A 44 -0.59 8.54 10.73
C ASN A 44 -1.81 8.19 9.86
N LEU A 45 -1.98 8.84 8.70
CA LEU A 45 -3.09 8.57 7.78
C LEU A 45 -2.58 8.28 6.38
N ILE A 46 -2.87 7.08 5.88
CA ILE A 46 -2.54 6.68 4.51
C ILE A 46 -3.82 6.63 3.66
N ALA A 47 -3.77 7.22 2.47
CA ALA A 47 -4.87 7.15 1.50
C ALA A 47 -4.56 6.10 0.42
N PHE A 48 -5.55 5.27 0.08
CA PHE A 48 -5.48 4.30 -1.02
C PHE A 48 -6.38 4.74 -2.18
N ASN A 49 -5.83 4.72 -3.40
CA ASN A 49 -6.58 4.85 -4.65
C ASN A 49 -7.27 3.53 -5.00
N GLY A 50 -8.50 3.38 -4.50
CA GLY A 50 -9.30 2.17 -4.61
C GLY A 50 -9.52 1.49 -3.27
N LYS A 51 -10.22 0.35 -3.32
CA LYS A 51 -10.70 -0.38 -2.16
C LYS A 51 -9.78 -1.54 -1.80
N LEU A 52 -9.29 -1.59 -0.56
CA LEU A 52 -8.42 -2.66 -0.07
C LEU A 52 -9.08 -4.03 -0.19
N SER A 53 -10.41 -4.12 -0.08
CA SER A 53 -11.14 -5.39 -0.20
C SER A 53 -11.00 -6.07 -1.58
N THR A 54 -10.49 -5.38 -2.61
CA THR A 54 -10.19 -6.00 -3.90
C THR A 54 -8.84 -6.74 -3.91
N HIS A 55 -8.04 -6.62 -2.85
CA HIS A 55 -6.76 -7.29 -2.69
C HIS A 55 -6.92 -8.52 -1.77
N GLY A 56 -6.34 -9.66 -2.14
CA GLY A 56 -6.46 -10.92 -1.38
C GLY A 56 -5.82 -10.86 0.00
N ASP A 57 -4.85 -9.97 0.17
CA ASP A 57 -4.18 -9.70 1.45
C ASP A 57 -4.71 -8.48 2.21
N ALA A 58 -5.95 -8.04 1.94
CA ALA A 58 -6.55 -6.86 2.58
C ALA A 58 -6.39 -6.87 4.12
N ASP A 59 -6.69 -8.00 4.76
CA ASP A 59 -6.63 -8.12 6.21
C ASP A 59 -5.20 -8.06 6.76
N LYS A 60 -4.21 -8.56 6.00
CA LYS A 60 -2.80 -8.43 6.36
C LYS A 60 -2.34 -6.97 6.29
N ILE A 61 -2.74 -6.26 5.24
CA ILE A 61 -2.45 -4.83 5.07
C ILE A 61 -3.04 -4.06 6.25
N LYS A 62 -4.33 -4.24 6.53
CA LYS A 62 -5.04 -3.57 7.65
C LYS A 62 -4.39 -3.87 9.00
N SER A 63 -4.04 -5.13 9.26
CA SER A 63 -3.38 -5.54 10.49
C SER A 63 -1.98 -4.92 10.65
N PHE A 64 -1.23 -4.82 9.55
CA PHE A 64 0.09 -4.20 9.55
C PHE A 64 0.01 -2.70 9.80
N LEU A 65 -0.92 -1.98 9.15
CA LEU A 65 -1.15 -0.57 9.43
C LEU A 65 -1.54 -0.34 10.90
N SER A 66 -2.47 -1.16 11.42
CA SER A 66 -2.92 -1.09 12.81
C SER A 66 -1.77 -1.33 13.80
N LYS A 67 -0.83 -2.24 13.52
CA LYS A 67 0.36 -2.48 14.35
C LYS A 67 1.20 -1.21 14.56
N TYR A 68 1.20 -0.31 13.58
CA TYR A 68 1.96 0.94 13.59
C TYR A 68 1.12 2.18 13.93
N ASN A 69 -0.12 2.00 14.39
CA ASN A 69 -1.07 3.09 14.66
C ASN A 69 -1.35 3.97 13.41
N VAL A 70 -1.26 3.38 12.22
CA VAL A 70 -1.60 4.06 10.96
C VAL A 70 -3.06 3.76 10.62
N SER A 71 -3.85 4.81 10.48
CA SER A 71 -5.21 4.77 9.95
C SER A 71 -5.19 4.83 8.43
N TYR A 72 -6.27 4.41 7.76
CA TYR A 72 -6.38 4.49 6.31
C TYR A 72 -7.74 5.03 5.86
N ILE A 73 -7.75 5.61 4.66
CA ILE A 73 -8.96 5.92 3.89
C ILE A 73 -8.87 5.32 2.49
N GLU A 74 -10.02 4.98 1.92
CA GLU A 74 -10.17 4.49 0.55
C GLU A 74 -10.79 5.62 -0.28
N LEU A 75 -10.10 6.06 -1.32
CA LEU A 75 -10.51 7.22 -2.13
C LEU A 75 -11.59 6.89 -3.16
N SER A 76 -11.86 5.60 -3.39
CA SER A 76 -12.91 5.11 -4.28
C SER A 76 -13.28 3.66 -3.96
N ASP A 77 -14.46 3.24 -4.45
CA ASP A 77 -14.92 1.84 -4.38
C ASP A 77 -14.36 0.96 -5.52
N GLU A 78 -13.52 1.52 -6.39
CA GLU A 78 -12.90 0.82 -7.51
C GLU A 78 -11.75 -0.10 -7.05
N PRO A 79 -11.31 -1.06 -7.89
CA PRO A 79 -10.12 -1.85 -7.58
C PRO A 79 -8.89 -0.99 -7.32
N LEU A 80 -8.04 -1.42 -6.38
CA LEU A 80 -6.73 -0.80 -6.16
C LEU A 80 -6.00 -0.61 -7.49
N THR A 81 -5.70 0.65 -7.80
CA THR A 81 -5.13 1.03 -9.08
C THR A 81 -3.86 1.84 -8.83
N ASP A 82 -2.78 1.39 -9.45
CA ASP A 82 -1.50 2.08 -9.44
C ASP A 82 -1.60 3.32 -10.35
N ILE A 83 -1.43 4.48 -9.72
CA ILE A 83 -1.44 5.81 -10.34
C ILE A 83 -0.09 6.52 -10.16
N GLY A 84 0.94 5.81 -9.68
CA GLY A 84 2.20 6.39 -9.22
C GLY A 84 2.11 6.91 -7.77
N GLY A 85 2.75 8.03 -7.47
CA GLY A 85 2.81 8.57 -6.11
C GLY A 85 1.60 9.46 -5.76
N LEU A 86 1.18 9.42 -4.50
CA LEU A 86 0.29 10.43 -3.90
C LEU A 86 1.14 11.43 -3.10
N VAL A 87 1.06 12.71 -3.45
CA VAL A 87 1.80 13.80 -2.80
C VAL A 87 0.82 14.80 -2.19
N PRO A 88 0.79 14.96 -0.85
CA PRO A 88 0.03 16.03 -0.20
C PRO A 88 0.59 17.40 -0.60
N ILE A 89 -0.27 18.35 -0.94
CA ILE A 89 0.14 19.74 -1.27
C ILE A 89 0.32 20.59 -0.01
N LEU A 90 -0.40 20.25 1.06
CA LEU A 90 -0.31 20.89 2.37
C LEU A 90 -0.48 19.81 3.44
N GLU A 91 0.39 19.85 4.44
CA GLU A 91 0.31 19.05 5.66
C GLU A 91 0.54 20.02 6.83
N GLU A 92 -0.41 20.12 7.75
CA GLU A 92 -0.26 20.93 8.96
C GLU A 92 0.31 20.03 10.07
N ILE A 93 1.41 20.46 10.69
CA ILE A 93 2.20 19.69 11.68
C ILE A 93 1.54 19.70 13.05
#